data_AF-K1SIP5-F1
#
_entry.id   AF-K1SIP5-F1
#
_cell.length_a   1.000
_cell.length_b   1.000
_cell.length_c   1.000
_cell.angle_alpha   90.00
_cell.angle_beta   90.00
_cell.angle_gamma   90.00
#
_symmetry.space_group_name_H-M   'P 1'
#
loop_
_entity.id
_entity.type
_entity.pdbx_description
1 polymer ?
#
loop_
_entity_poly.entity_id
_entity_poly.type
_entity_poly.pdbx_seq_one_letter_code
_entity_poly.pdbx_strand_id
1 'polypeptide(L)'
;MGITKLMHIKERSKGRMNQGMINAIYYITNPEKTDNKTLIGGNCGINEEKIIRQFMDTKAAFDKFDGRQAYHYVISFNPEENVSAQLCYDIISDFVEEYLNNE
;
A
#
# COMPACT_ATOMS: atom_id res chain seq x y z
N MET A 1 -1.83 -19.70 10.41
CA MET A 1 -2.62 -19.60 9.18
C MET A 1 -2.56 -18.17 8.70
N GLY A 2 -1.98 -17.92 7.52
CA GLY A 2 -1.99 -16.60 6.90
C GLY A 2 -3.34 -16.31 6.24
N ILE A 3 -3.85 -15.09 6.41
CA ILE A 3 -5.04 -14.59 5.71
C ILE A 3 -4.58 -13.55 4.71
N THR A 4 -5.02 -13.68 3.45
CA THR A 4 -4.84 -12.67 2.41
C THR A 4 -6.17 -12.04 2.08
N LYS A 5 -6.22 -10.70 2.07
CA LYS A 5 -7.40 -9.93 1.66
C LYS A 5 -7.02 -8.96 0.56
N LEU A 6 -7.68 -9.06 -0.58
CA LEU A 6 -7.64 -8.07 -1.64
C LEU A 6 -8.84 -7.13 -1.52
N MET A 7 -8.56 -5.86 -1.31
CA MET A 7 -9.55 -4.79 -1.27
C MET A 7 -9.21 -3.70 -2.29
N HIS A 8 -10.12 -2.74 -2.42
CA HIS A 8 -9.85 -1.53 -3.20
C HIS A 8 -10.37 -0.31 -2.47
N ILE A 9 -9.66 0.80 -2.65
CA ILE A 9 -10.07 2.10 -2.14
C ILE A 9 -10.87 2.77 -3.24
N LYS A 10 -12.17 2.96 -3.00
CA LYS A 10 -13.05 3.72 -3.89
C LYS A 10 -12.87 5.22 -3.64
N GLU A 11 -13.09 6.04 -4.67
CA GLU A 11 -13.20 7.48 -4.50
C GLU A 11 -14.26 7.86 -3.47
N ARG A 12 -14.05 8.99 -2.80
CA ARG A 12 -15.05 9.55 -1.89
C ARG A 12 -16.17 10.18 -2.68
N SER A 13 -17.40 9.99 -2.21
CA SER A 13 -18.60 10.63 -2.76
C SER A 13 -18.69 12.14 -2.44
N LYS A 14 -17.90 12.65 -1.50
CA LYS A 14 -17.87 14.06 -1.10
C LYS A 14 -16.45 14.51 -0.74
N GLY A 15 -16.15 15.78 -1.02
CA GLY A 15 -14.85 16.39 -0.77
C GLY A 15 -13.80 15.93 -1.78
N ARG A 16 -12.54 15.87 -1.35
CA ARG A 16 -11.44 15.44 -2.21
C ARG A 16 -11.57 13.95 -2.55
N MET A 17 -11.77 13.63 -3.83
CA MET A 17 -12.09 12.28 -4.33
C MET A 17 -11.05 11.22 -3.91
N ASN A 18 -9.76 11.54 -3.98
CA ASN A 18 -8.65 10.65 -3.66
C ASN A 18 -8.24 10.65 -2.17
N GLN A 19 -8.97 11.34 -1.27
CA GLN A 19 -8.57 11.46 0.13
C GLN A 19 -8.48 10.10 0.84
N GLY A 20 -9.29 9.11 0.45
CA GLY A 20 -9.20 7.75 1.02
C GLY A 20 -7.85 7.09 0.74
N MET A 21 -7.33 7.23 -0.49
CA MET A 21 -6.02 6.71 -0.88
C MET A 21 -4.90 7.46 -0.16
N ILE A 22 -5.01 8.79 -0.07
CA ILE A 22 -4.04 9.63 0.66
C ILE A 22 -3.94 9.21 2.13
N ASN A 23 -5.08 9.05 2.80
CA ASN A 23 -5.12 8.62 4.19
C ASN A 23 -4.53 7.21 4.38
N ALA A 24 -4.79 6.30 3.44
CA ALA A 24 -4.21 4.97 3.47
C ALA A 24 -2.68 5.01 3.36
N ILE A 25 -2.14 5.82 2.43
CA ILE A 25 -0.69 6.00 2.28
C ILE A 25 -0.07 6.49 3.59
N TYR A 26 -0.56 7.59 4.17
CA TYR A 26 -0.05 8.10 5.45
C TYR A 26 -0.17 7.09 6.61
N TYR A 27 -1.20 6.25 6.59
CA TYR A 27 -1.37 5.22 7.61
C TYR A 27 -0.33 4.10 7.47
N ILE A 28 -0.14 3.56 6.27
CA ILE A 28 0.78 2.45 6.03
C ILE A 28 2.25 2.86 6.09
N THR A 29 2.57 4.14 5.90
CA THR A 29 3.94 4.67 6.00
C THR A 29 4.26 5.29 7.37
N ASN A 30 3.39 5.11 8.36
CA ASN A 30 3.60 5.69 9.69
C ASN A 30 4.92 5.17 10.31
N PRO A 31 5.86 6.05 10.71
CA PRO A 31 7.19 5.65 11.18
C PRO A 31 7.14 4.82 12.48
N GLU A 32 6.18 5.06 13.37
CA GLU A 32 6.04 4.29 14.61
C GLU A 32 5.63 2.83 14.34
N LYS A 33 4.93 2.58 13.22
CA LYS A 33 4.44 1.26 12.82
C LYS A 33 5.37 0.51 11.87
N THR A 34 6.34 1.21 11.29
CA THR A 34 7.20 0.72 10.20
C THR A 34 8.67 0.75 10.55
N ASP A 35 8.99 0.76 11.84
CA ASP A 35 10.36 0.87 12.35
C ASP A 35 11.11 2.06 11.73
N ASN A 36 10.57 3.26 11.95
CA ASN A 36 11.09 4.50 11.38
C ASN A 36 11.24 4.43 9.83
N LYS A 37 10.26 3.81 9.18
CA LYS A 37 10.17 3.62 7.72
C LYS A 37 11.14 2.60 7.11
N THR A 38 11.87 1.81 7.91
CA THR A 38 12.74 0.75 7.40
C THR A 38 11.94 -0.41 6.79
N LEU A 39 10.72 -0.65 7.28
CA LEU A 39 9.81 -1.70 6.81
C LEU A 39 8.90 -1.22 5.65
N ILE A 40 9.39 -0.31 4.82
CA ILE A 40 8.69 0.19 3.63
C ILE A 40 9.55 -0.09 2.39
N GLY A 41 8.98 -0.87 1.47
CA GLY A 41 9.59 -1.19 0.18
C GLY A 41 8.81 -0.62 -1.00
N GLY A 42 9.29 -0.91 -2.21
CA GLY A 42 8.62 -0.57 -3.47
C GLY A 42 9.35 0.49 -4.29
N ASN A 43 8.78 0.81 -5.46
CA ASN A 43 9.39 1.68 -6.48
C ASN A 43 9.09 3.18 -6.33
N CYS A 44 8.25 3.57 -5.36
CA CYS A 44 7.83 4.96 -5.14
C CYS A 44 8.60 5.67 -4.01
N GLY A 45 9.54 4.97 -3.36
CA GLY A 45 10.27 5.45 -2.18
C GLY A 45 9.38 5.53 -0.92
N ILE A 46 9.85 6.25 0.11
CA ILE A 46 9.24 6.29 1.46
C ILE A 46 8.64 7.65 1.86
N ASN A 47 8.65 8.62 0.93
CA ASN A 47 8.09 9.95 1.15
C ASN A 47 6.65 9.99 0.64
N GLU A 48 5.71 10.28 1.52
CA GLU A 48 4.28 10.19 1.27
C GLU A 48 3.82 11.09 0.14
N GLU A 49 4.34 12.31 0.07
CA GLU A 49 3.98 13.27 -0.99
C GLU A 49 4.44 12.76 -2.36
N LYS A 50 5.65 12.19 -2.45
CA LYS A 50 6.16 11.56 -3.67
C LYS A 50 5.32 10.36 -4.07
N ILE A 51 4.97 9.48 -3.12
CA ILE A 51 4.11 8.32 -3.38
C ILE A 51 2.74 8.78 -3.89
N ILE A 52 2.09 9.72 -3.20
CA ILE A 52 0.79 10.26 -3.60
C ILE A 52 0.86 10.87 -5.00
N ARG A 53 1.91 11.64 -5.28
CA ARG A 53 2.12 12.23 -6.60
C ARG A 53 2.26 11.15 -7.67
N GLN A 54 3.04 10.11 -7.44
CA GLN A 54 3.23 9.03 -8.40
C GLN A 54 1.91 8.29 -8.72
N PHE A 55 1.08 8.03 -7.71
CA PHE A 55 -0.27 7.46 -7.93
C PHE A 55 -1.14 8.39 -8.79
N MET A 56 -1.07 9.69 -8.57
CA MET A 56 -1.84 10.68 -9.35
C MET A 56 -1.31 10.85 -10.77
N ASP A 57 0.00 10.82 -10.96
CA ASP A 57 0.65 10.90 -12.27
C ASP A 57 0.29 9.67 -13.12
N THR A 58 0.30 8.46 -12.54
CA THR A 58 -0.18 7.24 -13.20
C THR A 58 -1.66 7.39 -13.59
N LYS A 59 -2.52 7.86 -12.69
CA LYS A 59 -3.94 8.09 -13.01
C LYS A 59 -4.14 9.08 -14.15
N ALA A 60 -3.35 10.14 -14.18
CA ALA A 60 -3.37 11.14 -15.24
C ALA A 60 -2.95 10.54 -16.59
N ALA A 61 -1.92 9.69 -16.61
CA ALA A 61 -1.44 9.03 -17.83
C ALA A 61 -2.51 8.13 -18.50
N PHE A 62 -3.50 7.65 -17.74
CA PHE A 62 -4.58 6.80 -18.23
C PHE A 62 -5.96 7.49 -18.26
N ASP A 63 -6.05 8.79 -17.93
CA ASP A 63 -7.32 9.51 -17.77
C ASP A 63 -8.30 8.81 -16.80
N LYS A 64 -7.78 8.24 -15.70
CA LYS A 64 -8.55 7.46 -14.70
C LYS A 64 -8.52 8.10 -13.31
N PHE A 65 -9.07 9.30 -13.19
CA PHE A 65 -9.15 10.03 -11.92
C PHE A 65 -10.28 9.54 -11.00
N ASP A 66 -11.33 8.95 -11.57
CA ASP A 66 -12.54 8.53 -10.87
C ASP A 66 -12.57 7.02 -10.55
N GLY A 67 -13.60 6.59 -9.83
CA GLY A 67 -13.82 5.20 -9.47
C GLY A 67 -12.78 4.65 -8.50
N ARG A 68 -12.06 3.59 -8.91
CA ARG A 68 -11.07 2.90 -8.06
C ARG A 68 -9.80 3.75 -7.95
N GLN A 69 -9.43 4.09 -6.72
CA GLN A 69 -8.27 4.93 -6.43
C GLN A 69 -6.99 4.12 -6.25
N ALA A 70 -7.07 2.98 -5.55
CA ALA A 70 -5.95 2.06 -5.34
C ALA A 70 -6.48 0.65 -5.04
N TYR A 71 -5.64 -0.37 -5.25
CA TYR A 71 -5.82 -1.68 -4.62
C TYR A 71 -5.08 -1.70 -3.29
N HIS A 72 -5.62 -2.45 -2.32
CA HIS A 72 -5.02 -2.62 -1.01
C HIS A 72 -5.01 -4.11 -0.67
N TYR A 73 -3.82 -4.71 -0.81
CA TYR A 73 -3.54 -6.08 -0.41
C TYR A 73 -3.11 -6.10 1.05
N VAL A 74 -3.69 -7.01 1.84
CA VAL A 74 -3.32 -7.21 3.23
C VAL A 74 -3.03 -8.70 3.44
N ILE A 75 -1.81 -9.01 3.88
CA ILE A 75 -1.41 -10.33 4.35
C ILE A 75 -1.24 -10.21 5.87
N SER A 76 -1.94 -11.07 6.61
CA SER A 76 -1.91 -11.06 8.09
C SER A 76 -1.71 -12.47 8.63
N PHE A 77 -0.94 -12.57 9.70
CA PHE A 77 -0.62 -13.84 10.38
C PHE A 77 -1.36 -13.92 11.72
N ASN A 78 -1.57 -15.14 12.22
CA ASN A 78 -2.17 -15.31 13.55
C ASN A 78 -1.15 -14.81 14.60
N PRO A 79 -1.56 -13.98 15.58
CA PRO A 79 -0.67 -13.53 16.66
C PRO A 79 0.06 -14.66 17.39
N GLU A 80 -0.54 -15.84 17.51
CA GLU A 80 0.06 -17.02 18.16
C GLU A 80 1.24 -17.62 17.37
N GLU A 81 1.37 -17.30 16.09
CA GLU A 81 2.47 -17.77 15.24
C GLU A 81 3.77 -16.98 15.46
N ASN A 82 3.73 -15.88 16.23
CA ASN A 82 4.90 -15.05 16.59
C ASN A 82 5.79 -14.66 15.40
N VAL A 83 5.17 -14.33 14.26
CA VAL A 83 5.87 -13.88 13.06
C VAL A 83 6.48 -12.49 13.33
N SER A 84 7.79 -12.36 13.12
CA SER A 84 8.49 -11.08 13.33
C SER A 84 8.14 -10.05 12.25
N ALA A 85 8.26 -8.77 12.57
CA ALA A 85 8.02 -7.69 11.60
C ALA A 85 8.94 -7.79 10.38
N GLN A 86 10.21 -8.17 10.58
CA GLN A 86 11.15 -8.40 9.48
C GLN A 86 10.71 -9.57 8.60
N LEU A 87 10.29 -10.70 9.19
CA LEU A 87 9.81 -11.83 8.40
C LEU A 87 8.53 -11.48 7.61
N CYS A 88 7.63 -10.67 8.18
CA CYS A 88 6.49 -10.14 7.43
C CYS A 88 6.93 -9.30 6.23
N TYR A 89 7.96 -8.46 6.40
CA TYR A 89 8.52 -7.64 5.33
C TYR A 89 9.18 -8.48 4.23
N ASP A 90 9.92 -9.52 4.60
CA ASP A 90 10.56 -10.42 3.65
C ASP A 90 9.51 -11.19 2.85
N ILE A 91 8.48 -11.74 3.53
CA ILE A 91 7.38 -12.45 2.87
C ILE A 91 6.62 -11.57 1.87
N ILE A 92 6.30 -10.31 2.24
CA ILE A 92 5.60 -9.43 1.31
C ILE A 92 6.51 -8.99 0.15
N SER A 93 7.82 -8.87 0.37
CA SER A 93 8.78 -8.55 -0.68
C SER A 93 8.85 -9.68 -1.72
N ASP A 94 8.98 -10.93 -1.26
CA ASP A 94 8.95 -12.11 -2.13
C ASP A 94 7.62 -12.20 -2.91
N PHE A 95 6.49 -11.94 -2.23
CA PHE A 95 5.17 -11.93 -2.87
C PHE A 95 5.07 -10.87 -3.98
N VAL A 96 5.57 -9.66 -3.74
CA VAL A 96 5.57 -8.59 -4.75
C VAL A 96 6.47 -8.98 -5.93
N GLU A 97 7.65 -9.55 -5.67
CA GLU A 97 8.57 -9.99 -6.73
C GLU A 97 7.99 -11.12 -7.59
N GLU A 98 7.36 -12.11 -6.97
CA GLU A 98 6.81 -13.28 -7.68
C GLU A 98 5.55 -12.92 -8.48
N TYR A 99 4.64 -12.12 -7.90
CA TYR A 99 3.29 -11.94 -8.46
C TYR A 99 3.04 -10.57 -9.09
N LEU A 100 3.81 -9.53 -8.75
CA LEU A 100 3.54 -8.14 -9.15
C LEU A 100 4.68 -7.46 -9.93
N ASN A 101 5.82 -8.13 -10.13
CA ASN A 101 7.00 -7.53 -10.78
C ASN A 101 6.88 -7.34 -12.30
N ASN A 102 5.83 -7.89 -12.93
CA ASN A 102 5.56 -7.78 -14.37
C ASN A 102 4.40 -6.81 -14.69
N GLU A 103 3.93 -6.04 -13.71
CA GLU A 103 2.88 -5.02 -13.88
C GLU A 103 3.47 -3.61 -14.09
#